data_AF-A0A7U3UWS4-F1
#
_entry.id   AF-A0A7U3UWS4-F1
#
_cell.length_a   1.000
_cell.length_b   1.000
_cell.length_c   1.000
_cell.angle_alpha   90.00
_cell.angle_beta   90.00
_cell.angle_gamma   90.00
#
_symmetry.space_group_name_H-M   'P 1'
#
loop_
_entity.id
_entity.type
_entity.pdbx_description
1 polymer ?
#
loop_
_entity_poly.entity_id
_entity_poly.type
_entity_poly.pdbx_seq_one_letter_code
_entity_poly.pdbx_strand_id
1 'polypeptide(L)'
;MATTAKGRVGNNSMGPAYSNRAPGEEHLMLRHDVVRSEVLRRLQDMVKSRSWDGEFLDIVDTALNLALSQDRPAENVNHLARNVMRDARGTIIRAKRNACRSAAAWPLPDAARRRVTTVELDGSITAEMVTHDTPEARVLIAETLRELNAFALTLGPYGPGCLQDMLGRETVPVSARRRGVSIATVERARRALREQTRILMDGAA
;
A
#
# COMPACT_ATOMS: atom_id res chain seq x y z
N MET A 1 20.54 -48.07 -8.84
CA MET A 1 20.35 -48.04 -7.38
C MET A 1 18.94 -47.55 -7.11
N ALA A 2 18.13 -48.40 -6.49
CA ALA A 2 16.71 -48.23 -6.25
C ALA A 2 16.46 -47.77 -4.80
N THR A 3 15.63 -46.75 -4.62
CA THR A 3 15.06 -46.35 -3.31
C THR A 3 13.65 -45.80 -3.55
N THR A 4 12.63 -46.66 -3.56
CA THR A 4 11.69 -46.96 -2.47
C THR A 4 10.71 -45.82 -2.15
N ALA A 5 9.49 -46.01 -2.65
CA ALA A 5 8.29 -45.28 -2.26
C ALA A 5 7.93 -45.51 -0.79
N LYS A 6 7.44 -44.47 -0.10
CA LYS A 6 6.73 -44.59 1.17
C LYS A 6 5.52 -43.68 1.17
N GLY A 7 4.35 -44.28 1.00
CA GLY A 7 3.06 -43.63 1.16
C GLY A 7 2.77 -43.30 2.62
N ARG A 8 1.87 -42.34 2.83
CA ARG A 8 1.07 -42.26 4.04
C ARG A 8 -0.33 -41.76 3.70
N VAL A 9 -1.25 -42.71 3.72
CA VAL A 9 -2.70 -42.51 3.79
C VAL A 9 -3.03 -42.11 5.23
N GLY A 10 -3.81 -41.06 5.39
CA GLY A 10 -4.34 -40.60 6.68
C GLY A 10 -5.66 -39.88 6.48
N ASN A 11 -6.71 -40.66 6.20
CA ASN A 11 -8.09 -40.16 6.21
C ASN A 11 -8.53 -39.95 7.66
N ASN A 12 -8.53 -38.70 8.13
CA ASN A 12 -9.24 -38.32 9.36
C ASN A 12 -10.62 -37.77 8.99
N SER A 13 -11.60 -38.66 9.00
CA SER A 13 -13.02 -38.31 9.01
C SER A 13 -13.38 -37.71 10.39
N MET A 14 -13.27 -36.39 10.53
CA MET A 14 -13.95 -35.66 11.61
C MET A 14 -15.44 -35.58 11.26
N GLY A 15 -16.27 -36.26 12.05
CA GLY A 15 -17.72 -36.08 12.03
C GLY A 15 -18.12 -34.65 12.42
N PRO A 16 -19.32 -34.20 12.05
CA PRO A 16 -19.81 -32.87 12.40
C PRO A 16 -20.07 -32.79 13.90
N ALA A 17 -19.25 -32.02 14.61
CA ALA A 17 -19.53 -31.62 15.97
C ALA A 17 -20.80 -30.74 15.96
N TYR A 18 -21.91 -31.30 16.43
CA TYR A 18 -23.11 -30.53 16.72
C TYR A 18 -22.78 -29.54 17.83
N SER A 19 -22.61 -28.28 17.44
CA SER A 19 -22.32 -27.17 18.34
C SER A 19 -23.52 -26.94 19.27
N ASN A 20 -23.34 -27.20 20.56
CA ASN A 20 -24.18 -26.66 21.62
C ASN A 20 -23.94 -25.15 21.70
N ARG A 21 -24.59 -24.39 20.81
CA ARG A 21 -24.48 -22.93 20.75
C ARG A 21 -25.31 -22.33 21.89
N ALA A 22 -24.63 -21.63 22.81
CA ALA A 22 -25.30 -20.98 23.93
C ALA A 22 -26.25 -19.88 23.40
N PRO A 23 -27.46 -19.72 23.97
CA PRO A 23 -28.51 -18.79 23.49
C PRO A 23 -28.16 -17.29 23.58
N GLY A 24 -26.90 -16.93 23.85
CA GLY A 24 -26.38 -15.55 23.83
C GLY A 24 -25.51 -15.21 22.61
N GLU A 25 -25.12 -16.18 21.77
CA GLU A 25 -24.22 -15.93 20.63
C GLU A 25 -24.91 -15.24 19.44
N GLU A 26 -26.21 -15.43 19.25
CA GLU A 26 -26.93 -14.90 18.09
C GLU A 26 -27.01 -13.36 18.09
N HIS A 27 -27.17 -12.75 19.26
CA HIS A 27 -27.16 -11.28 19.39
C HIS A 27 -25.78 -10.65 19.17
N LEU A 28 -24.71 -11.37 19.49
CA LEU A 28 -23.33 -10.95 19.21
C LEU A 28 -23.02 -11.04 17.72
N MET A 29 -23.46 -12.10 17.05
CA MET A 29 -23.31 -12.26 15.59
C MET A 29 -23.99 -11.12 14.82
N LEU A 30 -25.25 -10.80 15.14
CA LEU A 30 -25.99 -9.72 14.47
C LEU A 30 -25.35 -8.34 14.67
N ARG A 31 -24.79 -8.05 15.85
CA ARG A 31 -24.07 -6.78 16.10
C ARG A 31 -22.76 -6.69 15.32
N HIS A 32 -22.01 -7.78 15.20
CA HIS A 32 -20.77 -7.81 14.44
C HIS A 32 -21.01 -7.57 12.94
N ASP A 33 -22.14 -8.04 12.41
CA ASP A 33 -22.52 -7.81 11.02
C ASP A 33 -22.84 -6.33 10.72
N VAL A 34 -23.49 -5.62 11.65
CA VAL A 34 -23.76 -4.17 11.52
C VAL A 34 -22.47 -3.36 11.55
N VAL A 35 -21.53 -3.68 12.44
CA VAL A 35 -20.24 -2.98 12.51
C VAL A 35 -19.43 -3.20 11.23
N ARG A 36 -19.39 -4.43 10.72
CA ARG A 36 -18.66 -4.78 9.50
C ARG A 36 -19.25 -4.14 8.25
N SER A 37 -20.57 -4.22 8.07
CA SER A 37 -21.26 -3.60 6.93
C SER A 37 -21.01 -2.09 6.87
N GLU A 38 -21.02 -1.38 7.99
CA GLU A 38 -20.69 0.04 8.04
C GLU A 38 -19.22 0.33 7.70
N VAL A 39 -18.28 -0.52 8.13
CA VAL A 39 -16.87 -0.40 7.73
C VAL A 39 -16.70 -0.63 6.23
N LEU A 40 -17.34 -1.65 5.67
CA LEU A 40 -17.29 -1.94 4.23
C LEU A 40 -17.82 -0.75 3.42
N ARG A 41 -18.97 -0.18 3.83
CA ARG A 41 -19.54 1.01 3.21
C ARG A 41 -18.56 2.19 3.23
N ARG A 42 -17.94 2.47 4.38
CA ARG A 42 -16.93 3.54 4.51
C ARG A 42 -15.72 3.32 3.60
N LEU A 43 -15.22 2.09 3.51
CA LEU A 43 -14.11 1.76 2.63
C LEU A 43 -14.49 1.91 1.14
N GLN A 44 -15.69 1.51 0.75
CA GLN A 44 -16.20 1.73 -0.62
C GLN A 44 -16.36 3.23 -0.95
N ASP A 45 -16.85 4.03 0.00
CA ASP A 45 -16.93 5.48 -0.19
C ASP A 45 -15.54 6.11 -0.35
N MET A 46 -14.52 5.56 0.35
CA MET A 46 -13.12 5.97 0.17
C MET A 46 -12.61 5.67 -1.25
N VAL A 47 -12.94 4.52 -1.84
CA VAL A 47 -12.62 4.20 -3.24
C VAL A 47 -13.18 5.25 -4.19
N LYS A 48 -14.47 5.59 -4.04
CA LYS A 48 -15.14 6.61 -4.87
C LYS A 48 -14.50 7.99 -4.73
N SER A 49 -14.05 8.36 -3.53
CA SER A 49 -13.43 9.66 -3.27
C SER A 49 -12.01 9.82 -3.83
N ARG A 50 -11.31 8.70 -4.09
CA ARG A 50 -9.88 8.69 -4.47
C ARG A 50 -9.59 7.63 -5.53
N SER A 51 -10.38 7.60 -6.60
CA SER A 51 -10.23 6.64 -7.70
C SER A 51 -8.95 6.79 -8.53
N TRP A 52 -8.18 7.85 -8.33
CA TRP A 52 -6.97 8.17 -9.11
C TRP A 52 -5.66 7.71 -8.43
N ASP A 53 -5.68 7.33 -7.15
CA ASP A 53 -4.48 6.94 -6.40
C ASP A 53 -4.36 5.41 -6.37
N GLY A 54 -3.63 4.84 -7.33
CA GLY A 54 -3.49 3.39 -7.50
C GLY A 54 -2.95 2.68 -6.25
N GLU A 55 -1.93 3.23 -5.58
CA GLU A 55 -1.42 2.65 -4.33
C GLU A 55 -2.47 2.68 -3.22
N PHE A 56 -3.26 3.76 -3.15
CA PHE A 56 -4.36 3.85 -2.19
C PHE A 56 -5.49 2.87 -2.50
N LEU A 57 -5.82 2.64 -3.77
CA LEU A 57 -6.79 1.65 -4.19
C LEU A 57 -6.37 0.24 -3.78
N ASP A 58 -5.11 -0.13 -3.99
CA ASP A 58 -4.57 -1.43 -3.53
C ASP A 58 -4.71 -1.60 -2.00
N ILE A 59 -4.42 -0.53 -1.24
CA ILE A 59 -4.59 -0.51 0.21
C ILE A 59 -6.05 -0.73 0.60
N VAL A 60 -6.98 -0.04 -0.05
CA VAL A 60 -8.40 -0.14 0.27
C VAL A 60 -8.97 -1.50 -0.13
N ASP A 61 -8.59 -2.05 -1.27
CA ASP A 61 -8.98 -3.39 -1.70
C ASP A 61 -8.48 -4.47 -0.72
N THR A 62 -7.21 -4.36 -0.31
CA THR A 62 -6.66 -5.23 0.74
C THR A 62 -7.42 -5.06 2.06
N ALA A 63 -7.78 -3.83 2.42
CA ALA A 63 -8.54 -3.55 3.64
C ALA A 63 -9.97 -4.10 3.58
N LEU A 64 -10.64 -4.08 2.41
CA LEU A 64 -11.94 -4.71 2.18
C LEU A 64 -11.86 -6.22 2.39
N ASN A 65 -10.85 -6.87 1.80
CA ASN A 65 -10.60 -8.30 1.99
C ASN A 65 -10.36 -8.65 3.47
N LEU A 66 -9.60 -7.81 4.20
CA LEU A 66 -9.39 -7.99 5.64
C LEU A 66 -10.66 -7.77 6.47
N ALA A 67 -11.53 -6.83 6.08
CA ALA A 67 -12.79 -6.54 6.75
C ALA A 67 -13.85 -7.64 6.56
N LEU A 68 -13.73 -8.47 5.51
CA LEU A 68 -14.60 -9.62 5.26
C LEU A 68 -14.20 -10.87 6.07
N SER A 69 -12.95 -10.96 6.56
CA SER A 69 -12.47 -12.11 7.35
C SER A 69 -13.16 -12.19 8.72
N GLN A 70 -13.81 -13.32 9.02
CA GLN A 70 -14.60 -13.53 10.24
C GLN A 70 -13.76 -13.54 11.54
N ASP A 71 -12.44 -13.72 11.44
CA ASP A 71 -11.55 -13.92 12.61
C ASP A 71 -11.27 -12.65 13.43
N ARG A 72 -11.78 -11.49 13.01
CA ARG A 72 -11.50 -10.19 13.64
C ARG A 72 -12.64 -9.75 14.56
N PRO A 73 -12.36 -9.34 15.81
CA PRO A 73 -13.37 -8.80 16.69
C PRO A 73 -13.89 -7.46 16.14
N ALA A 74 -15.21 -7.36 15.97
CA ALA A 74 -15.90 -6.20 15.39
C ALA A 74 -16.71 -5.45 16.45
N GLU A 75 -16.02 -4.94 17.49
CA GLU A 75 -16.66 -4.23 18.59
C GLU A 75 -16.98 -2.76 18.26
N ASN A 76 -16.13 -2.11 17.46
CA ASN A 76 -16.29 -0.69 17.13
C ASN A 76 -15.85 -0.38 15.69
N VAL A 77 -16.72 0.30 14.95
CA VAL A 77 -16.54 0.71 13.54
C VAL A 77 -15.23 1.46 13.33
N ASN A 78 -14.92 2.45 14.17
CA ASN A 78 -13.74 3.29 14.00
C ASN A 78 -12.44 2.52 14.28
N HIS A 79 -12.45 1.61 15.25
CA HIS A 79 -11.30 0.78 15.57
C HIS A 79 -11.06 -0.26 14.47
N LEU A 80 -12.11 -0.94 14.01
CA LEU A 80 -12.01 -1.92 12.94
C LEU A 80 -11.50 -1.27 11.66
N ALA A 81 -12.10 -0.15 11.22
CA ALA A 81 -11.66 0.59 10.02
C ALA A 81 -10.18 1.03 10.09
N ARG A 82 -9.73 1.55 11.24
CA ARG A 82 -8.32 1.94 11.42
C ARG A 82 -7.38 0.74 11.36
N ASN A 83 -7.74 -0.36 12.02
CA ASN A 83 -6.92 -1.56 12.08
C ASN A 83 -6.79 -2.24 10.72
N VAL A 84 -7.89 -2.40 9.98
CA VAL A 84 -7.83 -3.01 8.64
C VAL A 84 -7.01 -2.17 7.66
N MET A 85 -7.12 -0.84 7.71
CA MET A 85 -6.30 0.05 6.88
C MET A 85 -4.81 0.00 7.25
N ARG A 86 -4.48 -0.07 8.54
CA ARG A 86 -3.10 -0.22 9.00
C ARG A 86 -2.52 -1.56 8.55
N ASP A 87 -3.26 -2.64 8.72
CA ASP A 87 -2.83 -3.99 8.37
C ASP A 87 -2.68 -4.15 6.87
N ALA A 88 -3.60 -3.59 6.07
CA ALA A 88 -3.53 -3.57 4.62
C ALA A 88 -2.22 -2.94 4.13
N ARG A 89 -1.87 -1.76 4.67
CA ARG A 89 -0.57 -1.11 4.38
C ARG A 89 0.60 -2.00 4.73
N GLY A 90 0.59 -2.60 5.93
CA GLY A 90 1.64 -3.52 6.36
C GLY A 90 1.77 -4.73 5.45
N THR A 91 0.66 -5.30 5.00
CA THR A 91 0.61 -6.44 4.08
C THR A 91 1.18 -6.08 2.71
N ILE A 92 0.81 -4.95 2.12
CA ILE A 92 1.37 -4.50 0.84
C ILE A 92 2.89 -4.26 0.96
N ILE A 93 3.34 -3.61 2.03
CA ILE A 93 4.77 -3.37 2.26
C ILE A 93 5.53 -4.70 2.36
N ARG A 94 5.00 -5.66 3.13
CA ARG A 94 5.58 -7.00 3.26
C ARG A 94 5.58 -7.74 1.93
N ALA A 95 4.48 -7.69 1.17
CA ALA A 95 4.36 -8.30 -0.14
C ALA A 95 5.38 -7.72 -1.14
N LYS A 96 5.54 -6.38 -1.19
CA LYS A 96 6.57 -5.71 -1.99
C LYS A 96 7.98 -6.17 -1.59
N ARG A 97 8.29 -6.19 -0.28
CA ARG A 97 9.58 -6.69 0.23
C ARG A 97 9.83 -8.15 -0.16
N ASN A 98 8.82 -9.01 -0.02
CA ASN A 98 8.91 -10.42 -0.38
C ASN A 98 9.07 -10.59 -1.89
N ALA A 99 8.34 -9.83 -2.71
CA ALA A 99 8.48 -9.83 -4.16
C ALA A 99 9.89 -9.41 -4.59
N CYS A 100 10.47 -8.38 -3.97
CA CYS A 100 11.87 -7.99 -4.20
C CYS A 100 12.85 -9.12 -3.83
N ARG A 101 12.66 -9.75 -2.66
CA ARG A 101 13.51 -10.88 -2.23
C ARG A 101 13.36 -12.10 -3.15
N SER A 102 12.14 -12.45 -3.53
CA SER A 102 11.87 -13.56 -4.43
C SER A 102 12.41 -13.30 -5.84
N ALA A 103 12.29 -12.08 -6.35
CA ALA A 103 12.90 -11.68 -7.62
C ALA A 103 14.44 -11.69 -7.56
N ALA A 104 15.02 -11.37 -6.39
CA ALA A 104 16.45 -11.53 -6.16
C ALA A 104 16.88 -13.02 -6.19
N ALA A 105 16.03 -13.94 -5.72
CA ALA A 105 16.31 -15.39 -5.74
C ALA A 105 16.14 -16.02 -7.14
N TRP A 106 15.11 -15.65 -7.91
CA TRP A 106 14.78 -16.29 -9.21
C TRP A 106 14.84 -15.30 -10.39
N PRO A 107 15.65 -15.53 -11.44
CA PRO A 107 15.82 -14.55 -12.51
C PRO A 107 14.52 -14.44 -13.32
N LEU A 108 13.93 -13.25 -13.31
CA LEU A 108 12.74 -12.95 -14.11
C LEU A 108 13.11 -12.88 -15.61
N PRO A 109 12.20 -13.25 -16.51
CA PRO A 109 12.43 -13.23 -17.96
C PRO A 109 12.50 -11.82 -18.58
N ASP A 110 12.25 -10.76 -17.81
CA ASP A 110 12.23 -9.37 -18.27
C ASP A 110 13.65 -8.77 -18.36
N ALA A 111 14.02 -8.26 -19.53
CA ALA A 111 15.32 -7.69 -19.81
C ALA A 111 15.63 -6.41 -19.00
N ALA A 112 14.60 -5.65 -18.60
CA ALA A 112 14.72 -4.46 -17.76
C ALA A 112 15.00 -4.78 -16.27
N ARG A 113 14.95 -6.07 -15.91
CA ARG A 113 15.26 -6.58 -14.56
C ARG A 113 16.46 -7.52 -14.57
N ARG A 114 17.30 -7.44 -15.62
CA ARG A 114 18.53 -8.23 -15.73
C ARG A 114 19.43 -7.96 -14.53
N ARG A 115 20.01 -9.04 -14.01
CA ARG A 115 20.88 -9.06 -12.83
C ARG A 115 22.28 -8.57 -13.21
N VAL A 116 22.94 -7.84 -12.33
CA VAL A 116 24.40 -7.83 -12.28
C VAL A 116 24.78 -8.77 -11.14
N THR A 117 25.50 -9.85 -11.49
CA THR A 117 26.11 -10.74 -10.52
C THR A 117 27.56 -10.34 -10.35
N THR A 118 27.92 -9.93 -9.15
CA THR A 118 29.30 -9.64 -8.75
C THR A 118 29.80 -10.76 -7.85
N VAL A 119 31.04 -11.18 -8.09
CA VAL A 119 31.75 -12.08 -7.18
C VAL A 119 32.61 -11.20 -6.29
N GLU A 120 32.32 -11.21 -4.99
CA GLU A 120 33.11 -10.49 -4.00
C GLU A 120 34.47 -11.17 -3.75
N LEU A 121 35.40 -10.46 -3.11
CA LEU A 121 36.76 -10.93 -2.84
C LEU A 121 36.80 -12.20 -1.97
N ASP A 122 35.75 -12.47 -1.21
CA ASP A 122 35.59 -13.67 -0.39
C ASP A 122 34.98 -14.85 -1.16
N GLY A 123 34.69 -14.68 -2.45
CA GLY A 123 34.05 -15.67 -3.32
C GLY A 123 32.53 -15.73 -3.17
N SER A 124 31.92 -14.86 -2.37
CA SER A 124 30.47 -14.77 -2.29
C SER A 124 29.89 -14.14 -3.56
N ILE A 125 28.70 -14.60 -3.94
CA ILE A 125 27.99 -14.10 -5.12
C ILE A 125 26.91 -13.13 -4.64
N THR A 126 27.06 -11.86 -4.98
CA THR A 126 26.01 -10.85 -4.80
C THR A 126 25.26 -10.65 -6.10
N ALA A 127 23.93 -10.78 -6.02
CA ALA A 127 23.04 -10.52 -7.14
C ALA A 127 22.20 -9.28 -6.82
N GLU A 128 22.51 -8.19 -7.50
CA GLU A 128 21.74 -6.96 -7.39
C GLU A 128 20.77 -6.86 -8.57
N MET A 129 19.52 -6.45 -8.29
CA MET A 129 18.67 -5.97 -9.38
C MET A 129 19.31 -4.69 -9.91
N VAL A 130 19.42 -4.57 -11.23
CA VAL A 130 19.71 -3.29 -11.86
C VAL A 130 18.51 -2.39 -11.60
N THR A 131 18.53 -1.65 -10.49
CA THR A 131 17.82 -0.38 -10.41
C THR A 131 18.56 0.52 -11.38
N HIS A 132 17.96 0.79 -12.54
CA HIS A 132 18.44 1.80 -13.48
C HIS A 132 18.30 3.19 -12.85
N ASP A 133 19.10 3.44 -11.82
CA ASP A 133 19.40 4.77 -11.31
C ASP A 133 20.49 5.34 -12.21
N THR A 134 20.09 5.65 -13.44
CA THR A 134 21.02 6.22 -14.42
C THR A 134 21.27 7.69 -14.06
N PRO A 135 22.45 8.24 -14.36
CA PRO A 135 22.71 9.65 -14.13
C PRO A 135 21.67 10.54 -14.82
N GLU A 136 21.16 10.13 -15.99
CA GLU A 136 20.08 10.80 -16.71
C GLU A 136 18.78 10.80 -15.89
N ALA A 137 18.40 9.65 -15.31
CA ALA A 137 17.21 9.55 -14.45
C ALA A 137 17.31 10.47 -13.23
N ARG A 138 18.50 10.56 -12.60
CA ARG A 138 18.75 11.49 -11.48
C ARG A 138 18.59 12.94 -11.89
N VAL A 139 19.12 13.31 -13.05
CA VAL A 139 19.01 14.67 -13.60
C VAL A 139 17.55 15.00 -13.85
N LEU A 140 16.80 14.11 -14.49
CA LEU A 140 15.39 14.30 -14.82
C LEU A 140 14.51 14.44 -13.56
N ILE A 141 14.78 13.63 -12.52
CA ILE A 141 14.14 13.77 -11.21
C ILE A 141 14.49 15.12 -10.57
N ALA A 142 15.77 15.51 -10.59
CA ALA A 142 16.23 16.76 -9.99
C ALA A 142 15.63 18.00 -10.69
N GLU A 143 15.52 17.97 -12.02
CA GLU A 143 14.87 19.02 -12.82
C GLU A 143 13.38 19.10 -12.50
N THR A 144 12.69 17.95 -12.54
CA THR A 144 11.26 17.89 -12.19
C THR A 144 10.98 18.42 -10.79
N LEU A 145 11.79 18.04 -9.79
CA LEU A 145 11.66 18.54 -8.43
C LEU A 145 11.98 20.03 -8.32
N ARG A 146 12.93 20.55 -9.10
CA ARG A 146 13.26 21.98 -9.14
C ARG A 146 12.08 22.79 -9.67
N GLU A 147 11.48 22.35 -10.76
CA GLU A 147 10.31 22.99 -11.37
C GLU A 147 9.08 22.93 -10.47
N LEU A 148 8.81 21.78 -9.86
CA LEU A 148 7.73 21.65 -8.88
C LEU A 148 7.95 22.54 -7.66
N ASN A 149 9.19 22.69 -7.17
CA ASN A 149 9.50 23.62 -6.08
C ASN A 149 9.29 25.08 -6.51
N ALA A 150 9.72 25.46 -7.72
CA ALA A 150 9.49 26.79 -8.26
C ALA A 150 7.99 27.09 -8.37
N PHE A 151 7.21 26.15 -8.90
CA PHE A 151 5.76 26.27 -8.95
C PHE A 151 5.13 26.34 -7.55
N ALA A 152 5.59 25.52 -6.61
CA ALA A 152 5.10 25.52 -5.23
C ALA A 152 5.25 26.89 -4.57
N LEU A 153 6.33 27.62 -4.85
CA LEU A 153 6.53 28.99 -4.35
C LEU A 153 5.46 29.97 -4.88
N THR A 154 4.91 29.74 -6.07
CA THR A 154 3.84 30.60 -6.64
C THR A 154 2.49 30.42 -5.93
N LEU A 155 2.29 29.29 -5.24
CA LEU A 155 1.07 29.00 -4.48
C LEU A 155 1.00 29.72 -3.12
N GLY A 156 2.04 30.48 -2.77
CA GLY A 156 2.17 31.21 -1.52
C GLY A 156 3.08 30.54 -0.48
N PRO A 157 3.15 31.08 0.75
CA PRO A 157 4.15 30.70 1.75
C PRO A 157 4.03 29.24 2.23
N TYR A 158 2.86 28.62 2.10
CA TYR A 158 2.63 27.23 2.48
C TYR A 158 2.87 26.21 1.35
N GLY A 159 3.04 26.68 0.11
CA GLY A 159 3.12 25.82 -1.08
C GLY A 159 4.28 24.83 -1.03
N PRO A 160 5.54 25.25 -0.76
CA PRO A 160 6.68 24.33 -0.61
C PRO A 160 6.46 23.30 0.50
N GLY A 161 5.82 23.72 1.59
CA GLY A 161 5.49 22.83 2.69
C GLY A 161 4.47 21.76 2.31
N CYS A 162 3.49 22.10 1.46
CA CYS A 162 2.53 21.15 0.93
C CYS A 162 3.17 20.14 -0.03
N LEU A 163 4.13 20.58 -0.85
CA LEU A 163 4.90 19.70 -1.73
C LEU A 163 5.76 18.70 -0.91
N GLN A 164 6.50 19.20 0.09
CA GLN A 164 7.30 18.35 0.96
C GLN A 164 6.46 17.31 1.68
N ASP A 165 5.30 17.72 2.20
CA ASP A 165 4.37 16.81 2.87
C ASP A 165 3.78 15.77 1.90
N MET A 166 3.56 16.11 0.62
CA MET A 166 3.15 15.15 -0.41
C MET A 166 4.24 14.10 -0.65
N LEU A 167 5.50 14.53 -0.81
CA LEU A 167 6.64 13.63 -1.00
C LEU A 167 6.86 12.74 0.23
N GLY A 168 6.62 13.27 1.43
CA GLY A 168 6.63 12.54 2.70
C GLY A 168 5.40 11.66 2.95
N ARG A 169 4.45 11.58 2.02
CA ARG A 169 3.20 10.79 2.12
C ARG A 169 2.29 11.20 3.29
N GLU A 170 2.36 12.46 3.69
CA GLU A 170 1.53 12.99 4.78
C GLU A 170 0.08 13.19 4.33
N THR A 171 -0.86 13.02 5.25
CA THR A 171 -2.28 13.26 4.98
C THR A 171 -2.62 14.75 4.97
N VAL A 172 -3.65 15.13 4.22
CA VAL A 172 -4.12 16.54 4.15
C VAL A 172 -4.42 17.13 5.54
N PRO A 173 -5.11 16.44 6.46
CA PRO A 173 -5.36 16.99 7.80
C PRO A 173 -4.09 17.20 8.62
N VAL A 174 -3.10 16.31 8.47
CA VAL A 174 -1.80 16.42 9.16
C VAL A 174 -1.01 17.61 8.60
N SER A 175 -0.96 17.76 7.28
CA SER A 175 -0.37 18.94 6.64
C SER A 175 -1.02 20.25 7.08
N ALA A 176 -2.36 20.30 7.09
CA ALA A 176 -3.11 21.49 7.49
C ALA A 176 -2.76 21.91 8.93
N ARG A 177 -2.74 20.94 9.86
CA ARG A 177 -2.34 21.17 11.25
C ARG A 177 -0.88 21.63 11.36
N ARG A 178 0.06 20.95 10.68
CA ARG A 178 1.49 21.26 10.72
C ARG A 178 1.79 22.67 10.20
N ARG A 179 1.04 23.12 9.19
CA ARG A 179 1.26 24.40 8.51
C ARG A 179 0.37 25.54 9.04
N GLY A 180 -0.56 25.25 9.96
CA GLY A 180 -1.47 26.26 10.51
C GLY A 180 -2.47 26.82 9.48
N VAL A 181 -2.85 26.03 8.47
CA VAL A 181 -3.77 26.46 7.40
C VAL A 181 -5.02 25.59 7.36
N SER A 182 -6.06 26.06 6.68
CA SER A 182 -7.29 25.28 6.48
C SER A 182 -7.03 24.03 5.62
N ILE A 183 -7.80 22.97 5.85
CA ILE A 183 -7.78 21.75 5.02
C ILE A 183 -8.03 22.11 3.55
N ALA A 184 -9.00 22.97 3.27
CA ALA A 184 -9.33 23.42 1.91
C ALA A 184 -8.17 24.15 1.21
N THR A 185 -7.33 24.87 1.96
CA THR A 185 -6.12 25.51 1.43
C THR A 185 -5.10 24.46 1.00
N VAL A 186 -4.85 23.44 1.84
CA VAL A 186 -3.94 22.33 1.50
C VAL A 186 -4.46 21.55 0.30
N GLU A 187 -5.76 21.26 0.24
CA GLU A 187 -6.34 20.53 -0.90
C GLU A 187 -6.19 21.28 -2.21
N ARG A 188 -6.45 22.60 -2.22
CA ARG A 188 -6.22 23.45 -3.40
C ARG A 188 -4.76 23.44 -3.83
N ALA A 189 -3.82 23.61 -2.89
CA ALA A 189 -2.39 23.59 -3.19
C ALA A 189 -1.94 22.24 -3.76
N ARG A 190 -2.36 21.13 -3.14
CA ARG A 190 -2.03 19.78 -3.63
C ARG A 190 -2.66 19.49 -4.99
N ARG A 191 -3.88 19.98 -5.26
CA ARG A 191 -4.51 19.84 -6.58
C ARG A 191 -3.69 20.58 -7.65
N ALA A 192 -3.29 21.82 -7.38
CA ALA A 192 -2.45 22.59 -8.31
C ALA A 192 -1.10 21.91 -8.56
N LEU A 193 -0.43 21.42 -7.51
CA LEU A 193 0.85 20.70 -7.64
C LEU A 193 0.71 19.42 -8.48
N ARG A 194 -0.39 18.69 -8.34
CA ARG A 194 -0.66 17.50 -9.15
C ARG A 194 -0.90 17.84 -10.61
N GLU A 195 -1.68 18.89 -10.89
CA GLU A 195 -1.91 19.34 -12.27
C GLU A 195 -0.59 19.75 -12.92
N GLN A 196 0.24 20.50 -12.21
CA GLN A 196 1.58 20.85 -12.70
C GLN A 196 2.42 19.60 -12.96
N THR A 197 2.40 18.62 -12.05
CA THR A 197 3.12 17.35 -12.25
C THR A 197 2.66 16.64 -13.51
N ARG A 198 1.34 16.62 -13.77
CA ARG A 198 0.78 16.03 -15.00
C ARG A 198 1.30 16.73 -16.24
N ILE A 199 1.29 18.06 -16.26
CA ILE A 199 1.81 18.87 -17.38
C ILE A 199 3.29 18.55 -17.65
N LEU A 200 4.10 18.43 -16.59
CA LEU A 200 5.53 18.10 -16.73
C LEU A 200 5.75 16.68 -17.27
N MET A 201 4.90 15.72 -16.88
CA MET A 201 5.01 14.33 -17.36
C MET A 201 4.51 14.19 -18.80
N ASP A 202 3.43 14.88 -19.17
CA ASP A 202 2.86 14.83 -20.51
C ASP A 202 3.72 15.59 -21.53
N GLY A 203 4.44 16.64 -21.10
CA GLY A 203 5.38 17.39 -21.93
C GLY A 203 6.77 16.75 -22.10
N ALA A 204 7.08 15.72 -21.29
CA ALA A 204 8.34 14.98 -21.35
C ALA A 204 8.26 13.70 -22.21
N ALA A 205 7.07 13.35 -22.70
CA ALA A 205 6.80 12.20 -23.58
C ALA A 205 6.83 12.59 -25.07
#